data_AF-A0A1M4S0J5-F1
#
_entry.id   AF-A0A1M4S0J5-F1
#
_cell.length_a   1.000
_cell.length_b   1.000
_cell.length_c   1.000
_cell.angle_alpha   90.00
_cell.angle_beta   90.00
_cell.angle_gamma   90.00
#
_symmetry.space_group_name_H-M   'P 1'
#
loop_
_entity.id
_entity.type
_entity.pdbx_description
1 polymer ?
#
loop_
_entity_poly.entity_id
_entity_poly.type
_entity_poly.pdbx_seq_one_letter_code
_entity_poly.pdbx_strand_id
1 'polypeptide(L)'
;MVDLEMFKHSSMGELVDIAGSDALLGDWRHKAFIPASLGAHEPELTGATYRSIAQARAALAALDATARRLPNPYLLRTPVLRREAQSTSALEGTYAPLDDVLTADEDAPSTPQMTEILNYVAMADQGFAWVQEGRPLTVGLIEDLQGRLMRGTPLEPESGHLRTTQVVIGRRDEAASATATDDSDAT
;
A
#
# COMPACT_ATOMS: atom_id res chain seq x y z
N MET A 1 -7.13 18.58 5.90
CA MET A 1 -6.28 19.28 4.91
C MET A 1 -4.88 18.68 4.91
N VAL A 2 -4.41 18.17 3.76
CA VAL A 2 -3.03 17.66 3.60
C VAL A 2 -2.07 18.84 3.59
N ASP A 3 -0.99 18.78 4.39
CA ASP A 3 0.06 19.80 4.38
C ASP A 3 0.91 19.69 3.10
N LEU A 4 0.77 20.66 2.20
CA LEU A 4 1.47 20.67 0.93
C LEU A 4 2.98 20.91 1.09
N GLU A 5 3.44 21.48 2.21
CA GLU A 5 4.88 21.67 2.45
C GLU A 5 5.62 20.33 2.52
N MET A 6 4.95 19.26 2.96
CA MET A 6 5.52 17.91 2.99
C MET A 6 5.93 17.40 1.59
N PHE A 7 5.32 17.92 0.53
CA PHE A 7 5.52 17.47 -0.85
C PHE A 7 6.44 18.38 -1.68
N LYS A 8 7.00 19.44 -1.06
CA LYS A 8 7.89 20.39 -1.74
C LYS A 8 9.37 19.98 -1.69
N HIS A 9 9.69 18.84 -1.09
CA HIS A 9 11.06 18.31 -1.11
C HIS A 9 11.41 17.84 -2.54
N SER A 10 12.28 18.60 -3.21
CA SER A 10 12.66 18.40 -4.62
C SER A 10 13.26 17.03 -4.94
N SER A 11 13.74 16.31 -3.93
CA SER A 11 14.25 14.94 -4.08
C SER A 11 13.15 13.89 -4.20
N MET A 12 11.91 14.20 -3.80
CA MET A 12 10.79 13.25 -3.85
C MET A 12 9.90 13.45 -5.08
N GLY A 13 9.81 14.67 -5.60
CA GLY A 13 8.96 15.01 -6.72
C GLY A 13 8.62 16.50 -6.76
N GLU A 14 7.61 16.84 -7.55
CA GLU A 14 7.09 18.19 -7.67
C GLU A 14 5.57 18.24 -7.59
N LEU A 15 5.05 19.37 -7.09
CA LEU A 15 3.62 19.69 -7.15
C LEU A 15 3.36 20.57 -8.36
N VAL A 16 2.44 20.15 -9.23
CA VAL A 16 1.98 20.92 -10.39
C VAL A 16 0.54 21.37 -10.20
N ASP A 17 0.20 22.53 -10.73
CA ASP A 17 -1.18 22.99 -10.82
C ASP A 17 -1.93 22.20 -11.90
N ILE A 18 -3.09 21.67 -11.52
CA ILE A 18 -4.03 21.04 -12.45
C ILE A 18 -5.37 21.77 -12.36
N ALA A 19 -6.02 21.93 -13.51
CA ALA A 19 -7.32 22.57 -13.61
C ALA A 19 -8.14 21.89 -14.69
N GLY A 20 -9.46 21.98 -14.57
CA GLY A 20 -10.39 21.46 -15.55
C GLY A 20 -11.79 22.04 -15.33
N SER A 21 -12.73 21.60 -16.16
CA SER A 21 -14.13 22.00 -16.06
C SER A 21 -15.00 20.76 -16.10
N ASP A 22 -15.90 20.64 -15.14
CA ASP A 22 -16.92 19.61 -15.09
C ASP A 22 -18.28 20.22 -15.42
N ALA A 23 -19.07 19.54 -16.25
CA ALA A 23 -20.35 20.07 -16.72
C ALA A 23 -21.39 20.29 -15.60
N LEU A 24 -21.22 19.60 -14.46
CA LEU A 24 -22.13 19.67 -13.32
C LEU A 24 -21.54 20.50 -12.17
N LEU A 25 -20.23 20.42 -11.95
CA LEU A 25 -19.53 21.05 -10.81
C LEU A 25 -18.81 22.36 -11.16
N GLY A 26 -18.71 22.70 -12.45
CA GLY A 26 -18.03 23.89 -12.93
C GLY A 26 -16.51 23.74 -12.99
N ASP A 27 -15.81 24.88 -13.02
CA ASP A 27 -14.35 24.93 -13.10
C ASP A 27 -13.71 24.56 -11.76
N TRP A 28 -12.64 23.76 -11.81
CA TRP A 28 -11.90 23.31 -10.63
C TRP A 28 -10.39 23.52 -10.78
N ARG A 29 -9.70 23.66 -9.64
CA ARG A 29 -8.24 23.80 -9.54
C ARG A 29 -7.71 23.01 -8.35
N HIS A 30 -6.69 22.19 -8.58
CA HIS A 30 -6.03 21.36 -7.56
C HIS A 30 -4.52 21.29 -7.79
N LYS A 31 -3.81 20.60 -6.87
CA LYS A 31 -2.41 20.23 -7.03
C LYS A 31 -2.30 18.75 -7.34
N ALA A 32 -1.47 18.38 -8.31
CA ALA A 32 -1.05 17.01 -8.56
C ALA A 32 0.41 16.82 -8.16
N PHE A 33 0.73 15.67 -7.56
CA PHE A 33 2.11 15.31 -7.23
C PHE A 33 2.70 14.42 -8.32
N ILE A 34 3.82 14.85 -8.91
CA ILE A 34 4.60 14.08 -9.86
C ILE A 34 5.85 13.56 -9.13
N PRO A 35 5.95 12.24 -8.85
CA PRO A 35 7.11 11.70 -8.17
C PRO A 35 8.36 11.81 -9.04
N ALA A 36 9.49 12.12 -8.41
CA ALA A 36 10.79 12.07 -9.08
C ALA A 36 11.08 10.63 -9.52
N SER A 37 11.67 10.48 -10.72
CA SER A 37 12.10 9.17 -11.19
C SER A 37 13.15 8.58 -10.24
N LEU A 38 13.05 7.29 -9.94
CA LEU A 38 14.11 6.56 -9.25
C LEU A 38 15.35 6.59 -10.15
N GLY A 39 16.35 7.40 -9.77
CA GLY A 39 17.57 7.58 -10.55
C GLY A 39 18.35 6.28 -10.76
N ALA A 40 19.33 6.31 -11.66
CA ALA A 40 20.17 5.14 -11.96
C ALA A 40 21.18 4.79 -10.85
N HIS A 41 21.30 5.66 -9.83
CA HIS A 41 22.26 5.54 -8.75
C HIS A 41 21.54 5.41 -7.42
N GLU A 42 22.15 4.66 -6.51
CA GLU A 42 21.66 4.53 -5.14
C GLU A 42 21.68 5.90 -4.44
N PRO A 43 20.68 6.20 -3.60
CA PRO A 43 20.68 7.45 -2.84
C PRO A 43 21.82 7.47 -1.82
N GLU A 44 22.39 8.64 -1.57
CA GLU A 44 23.36 8.81 -0.49
C GLU A 44 22.69 8.59 0.87
N LEU A 45 23.19 7.63 1.64
CA LEU A 45 22.65 7.30 2.95
C LEU A 45 23.50 7.94 4.05
N THR A 46 22.82 8.48 5.07
CA THR A 46 23.52 9.02 6.24
C THR A 46 24.13 7.90 7.08
N GLY A 47 25.15 8.22 7.89
CA GLY A 47 25.71 7.27 8.86
C GLY A 47 24.69 6.75 9.86
N ALA A 48 23.64 7.52 10.17
CA ALA A 48 22.53 7.04 11.01
C ALA A 48 21.70 5.98 10.27
N THR A 49 21.37 6.23 9.01
CA THR A 49 20.64 5.28 8.15
C THR A 49 21.39 3.95 8.01
N TYR A 50 22.71 4.00 7.78
CA TYR A 50 23.53 2.78 7.74
C TYR A 50 23.49 1.97 9.04
N ARG A 51 23.49 2.64 10.20
CA ARG A 51 23.36 1.96 11.50
C ARG A 51 21.98 1.30 11.66
N SER A 52 20.91 1.95 11.23
CA SER A 52 19.57 1.37 11.21
C SER A 52 19.48 0.15 10.30
N ILE A 53 20.08 0.21 9.10
CA ILE A 53 20.17 -0.93 8.17
C ILE A 53 20.94 -2.09 8.83
N ALA A 54 22.07 -1.81 9.47
CA ALA A 54 22.87 -2.84 10.14
C ALA A 54 22.07 -3.53 11.27
N GLN A 55 21.34 -2.76 12.07
CA GLN A 55 20.47 -3.31 13.13
C GLN A 55 19.33 -4.15 12.55
N ALA A 56 18.66 -3.69 11.49
CA ALA A 56 17.60 -4.43 10.82
C ALA A 56 18.12 -5.76 10.25
N ARG A 57 19.29 -5.75 9.60
CA ARG A 57 19.94 -6.97 9.10
C ARG A 57 20.29 -7.94 10.21
N ALA A 58 20.81 -7.45 11.35
CA ALA A 58 21.12 -8.29 12.51
C ALA A 58 19.86 -8.94 13.09
N ALA A 59 18.75 -8.19 13.19
CA ALA A 59 17.46 -8.71 13.65
C ALA A 59 16.92 -9.80 12.71
N LEU A 60 16.97 -9.57 11.39
CA LEU A 60 16.56 -10.58 10.40
C LEU A 60 17.43 -11.85 10.46
N ALA A 61 18.75 -11.70 10.64
CA ALA A 61 19.64 -12.84 10.79
C ALA A 61 19.35 -13.65 12.07
N ALA A 62 19.06 -12.97 13.17
CA ALA A 62 18.63 -13.63 14.42
C ALA A 62 17.30 -14.37 14.26
N LEU A 63 16.35 -13.79 13.53
CA LEU A 63 15.08 -14.44 13.18
C LEU A 63 15.31 -15.71 12.34
N ASP A 64 16.10 -15.61 11.26
CA ASP A 64 16.41 -16.74 10.38
C ASP A 64 17.12 -17.88 11.15
N ALA A 65 18.11 -17.53 11.98
CA ALA A 65 18.83 -18.49 12.82
C ALA A 65 17.92 -19.22 13.82
N THR A 66 16.87 -18.55 14.31
CA THR A 66 15.89 -19.13 15.22
C THR A 66 14.88 -19.99 14.46
N ALA A 67 14.34 -19.49 13.34
CA ALA A 67 13.35 -20.19 12.53
C ALA A 67 13.89 -21.51 11.97
N ARG A 68 15.17 -21.57 11.56
CA ARG A 68 15.82 -22.81 11.09
C ARG A 68 15.93 -23.92 12.15
N ARG A 69 15.73 -23.61 13.44
CA ARG A 69 15.69 -24.62 14.51
C ARG A 69 14.33 -25.29 14.65
N LEU A 70 13.28 -24.72 14.03
CA LEU A 70 11.97 -25.33 14.02
C LEU A 70 11.96 -26.54 13.08
N PRO A 71 11.24 -27.63 13.43
CA PRO A 71 11.08 -28.80 12.55
C PRO A 71 10.52 -28.43 11.17
N ASN A 72 9.69 -27.38 11.13
CA ASN A 72 9.23 -26.75 9.90
C ASN A 72 9.27 -25.22 10.08
N PRO A 73 10.19 -24.49 9.41
CA PRO A 73 10.31 -23.05 9.55
C PRO A 73 9.09 -22.27 9.05
N TYR A 74 8.22 -22.90 8.24
CA TYR A 74 7.00 -22.29 7.75
C TYR A 74 5.82 -22.36 8.75
N LEU A 75 5.98 -23.03 9.90
CA LEU A 75 4.92 -23.14 10.91
C LEU A 75 4.38 -21.79 11.38
N LEU A 76 5.23 -20.77 11.41
CA LEU A 76 4.84 -19.42 11.84
C LEU A 76 4.36 -18.53 10.69
N ARG A 77 4.44 -18.97 9.44
CA ARG A 77 4.12 -18.15 8.27
C ARG A 77 2.64 -17.74 8.26
N THR A 78 1.73 -18.72 8.29
CA THR A 78 0.28 -18.47 8.28
C THR A 78 -0.18 -17.59 9.45
N PRO A 79 0.15 -17.86 10.73
CA PRO A 79 -0.31 -17.03 11.83
C PRO A 79 0.29 -15.61 11.79
N VAL A 80 1.54 -15.45 11.34
CA VAL A 80 2.14 -14.11 11.17
C VAL A 80 1.47 -13.35 10.03
N LEU A 81 1.23 -13.98 8.89
CA LEU A 81 0.54 -13.35 7.75
C LEU A 81 -0.89 -12.94 8.11
N ARG A 82 -1.63 -13.80 8.83
CA ARG A 82 -2.98 -13.50 9.30
C ARG A 82 -3.00 -12.32 10.28
N ARG A 83 -2.02 -12.24 11.19
CA ARG A 83 -1.85 -11.10 12.11
C ARG A 83 -1.50 -9.81 11.36
N GLU A 84 -0.62 -9.88 10.38
CA GLU A 84 -0.25 -8.75 9.52
C GLU A 84 -1.45 -8.23 8.74
N ALA A 85 -2.22 -9.14 8.12
CA ALA A 85 -3.44 -8.82 7.38
C ALA A 85 -4.48 -8.14 8.27
N GLN A 86 -4.69 -8.67 9.48
CA GLN A 86 -5.57 -8.07 10.48
C GLN A 86 -5.11 -6.67 10.89
N SER A 87 -3.81 -6.49 11.10
CA SER A 87 -3.24 -5.17 11.46
C SER A 87 -3.38 -4.17 10.33
N THR A 88 -3.20 -4.60 9.08
CA THR A 88 -3.38 -3.79 7.87
C THR A 88 -4.84 -3.37 7.70
N SER A 89 -5.78 -4.32 7.81
CA SER A 89 -7.22 -4.04 7.73
C SER A 89 -7.67 -3.07 8.85
N ALA A 90 -7.08 -3.18 10.05
CA ALA A 90 -7.36 -2.27 11.15
C ALA A 90 -6.93 -0.81 10.88
N LEU A 91 -5.84 -0.59 10.14
CA LEU A 91 -5.42 0.75 9.71
C LEU A 91 -6.41 1.38 8.71
N GLU A 92 -7.04 0.56 7.89
CA GLU A 92 -8.08 0.97 6.92
C GLU A 92 -9.47 1.16 7.57
N GLY A 93 -9.57 1.02 8.90
CA GLY A 93 -10.80 1.24 9.67
C GLY A 93 -11.64 -0.02 9.91
N THR A 94 -11.09 -1.19 9.60
CA THR A 94 -11.81 -2.46 9.61
C THR A 94 -11.27 -3.39 10.71
N TYR A 95 -12.09 -3.69 11.73
CA TYR A 95 -11.64 -4.48 12.89
C TYR A 95 -12.21 -5.91 12.87
N ALA A 96 -11.31 -6.91 12.83
CA ALA A 96 -11.61 -8.29 13.16
C ALA A 96 -10.74 -8.73 14.36
N PRO A 97 -11.30 -9.40 15.38
CA PRO A 97 -10.51 -9.97 16.48
C PRO A 97 -9.50 -11.01 15.96
N LEU A 98 -8.29 -10.99 16.52
CA LEU A 98 -7.23 -11.89 16.07
C LEU A 98 -7.59 -13.38 16.25
N ASP A 99 -8.33 -13.72 17.31
CA ASP A 99 -8.77 -15.10 17.57
C ASP A 99 -9.72 -15.61 16.47
N ASP A 100 -10.65 -14.76 16.00
CA ASP A 100 -11.57 -15.08 14.91
C ASP A 100 -10.80 -15.28 13.60
N VAL A 101 -9.78 -14.46 13.37
CA VAL A 101 -8.90 -14.54 12.18
C VAL A 101 -8.06 -15.82 12.19
N LEU A 102 -7.53 -16.22 13.33
CA LEU A 102 -6.71 -17.43 13.45
C LEU A 102 -7.54 -18.72 13.35
N THR A 103 -8.82 -18.67 13.72
CA THR A 103 -9.73 -19.83 13.72
C THR A 103 -10.62 -19.92 12.48
N ALA A 104 -10.58 -18.91 11.61
CA ALA A 104 -11.38 -18.85 10.40
C ALA A 104 -11.12 -20.03 9.46
N ASP A 105 -12.23 -20.55 8.92
CA ASP A 105 -12.23 -21.49 7.81
C ASP A 105 -11.86 -20.75 6.51
N GLU A 106 -10.89 -21.29 5.78
CA GLU A 106 -10.38 -20.69 4.54
C GLU A 106 -11.37 -20.85 3.38
N ASP A 107 -12.25 -21.85 3.43
CA ASP A 107 -13.17 -22.20 2.34
C ASP A 107 -14.55 -21.52 2.48
N ALA A 108 -14.81 -20.88 3.63
CA ALA A 108 -16.09 -20.24 3.92
C ALA A 108 -15.91 -18.96 4.76
N PRO A 109 -15.40 -17.86 4.17
CA PRO A 109 -15.34 -16.58 4.87
C PRO A 109 -16.74 -16.16 5.32
N SER A 110 -16.90 -15.97 6.63
CA SER A 110 -18.18 -15.60 7.23
C SER A 110 -18.49 -14.11 7.14
N THR A 111 -17.48 -13.27 6.84
CA THR A 111 -17.59 -11.81 6.79
C THR A 111 -16.73 -11.21 5.68
N PRO A 112 -17.06 -10.00 5.18
CA PRO A 112 -16.22 -9.27 4.21
C PRO A 112 -14.77 -9.07 4.71
N GLN A 113 -14.60 -8.84 6.01
CA GLN A 113 -13.28 -8.70 6.65
C GLN A 113 -12.48 -9.99 6.57
N MET A 114 -13.15 -11.12 6.77
CA MET A 114 -12.50 -12.41 6.62
C MET A 114 -12.10 -12.67 5.18
N THR A 115 -12.93 -12.26 4.20
CA THR A 115 -12.57 -12.32 2.78
C THR A 115 -11.29 -11.55 2.49
N GLU A 116 -11.16 -10.31 2.97
CA GLU A 116 -9.94 -9.51 2.79
C GLU A 116 -8.70 -10.17 3.40
N ILE A 117 -8.82 -10.71 4.61
CA ILE A 117 -7.70 -11.37 5.31
C ILE A 117 -7.29 -12.66 4.59
N LEU A 118 -8.25 -13.50 4.19
CA LEU A 118 -7.98 -14.72 3.46
C LEU A 118 -7.38 -14.41 2.08
N ASN A 119 -7.87 -13.37 1.40
CA ASN A 119 -7.28 -12.88 0.15
C ASN A 119 -5.84 -12.41 0.34
N TYR A 120 -5.51 -11.75 1.46
CA TYR A 120 -4.15 -11.35 1.76
C TYR A 120 -3.22 -12.55 1.92
N VAL A 121 -3.61 -13.56 2.70
CA VAL A 121 -2.83 -14.79 2.89
C VAL A 121 -2.63 -15.51 1.55
N ALA A 122 -3.72 -15.68 0.81
CA ALA A 122 -3.76 -16.24 -0.52
C ALA A 122 -2.77 -15.52 -1.47
N MET A 123 -2.89 -14.20 -1.58
CA MET A 123 -2.01 -13.32 -2.37
C MET A 123 -0.54 -13.49 -1.96
N ALA A 124 -0.24 -13.42 -0.66
CA ALA A 124 1.11 -13.57 -0.15
C ALA A 124 1.71 -14.94 -0.53
N ASP A 125 0.93 -16.02 -0.41
CA ASP A 125 1.39 -17.36 -0.73
C ASP A 125 1.77 -17.54 -2.19
N GLN A 126 1.02 -16.93 -3.11
CA GLN A 126 1.36 -16.89 -4.53
C GLN A 126 2.62 -16.06 -4.80
N GLY A 127 2.77 -14.90 -4.15
CA GLY A 127 3.98 -14.09 -4.26
C GLY A 127 5.22 -14.86 -3.80
N PHE A 128 5.12 -15.56 -2.67
CA PHE A 128 6.20 -16.41 -2.18
C PHE A 128 6.50 -17.57 -3.13
N ALA A 129 5.49 -18.28 -3.65
CA ALA A 129 5.70 -19.36 -4.61
C ALA A 129 6.42 -18.86 -5.87
N TRP A 130 6.00 -17.71 -6.40
CA TRP A 130 6.62 -17.07 -7.56
C TRP A 130 8.11 -16.78 -7.35
N VAL A 131 8.46 -16.22 -6.18
CA VAL A 131 9.85 -15.91 -5.84
C VAL A 131 10.67 -17.19 -5.63
N GLN A 132 10.09 -18.22 -5.01
CA GLN A 132 10.75 -19.52 -4.83
C GLN A 132 11.02 -20.24 -6.15
N GLU A 133 10.20 -20.01 -7.17
CA GLU A 133 10.43 -20.47 -8.55
C GLU A 133 11.57 -19.70 -9.25
N GLY A 134 12.17 -18.69 -8.61
CA GLY A 134 13.25 -17.89 -9.17
C GLY A 134 12.80 -16.88 -10.23
N ARG A 135 11.50 -16.57 -10.28
CA ARG A 135 10.92 -15.68 -11.28
C ARG A 135 11.10 -14.20 -10.88
N PRO A 136 11.31 -13.30 -11.84
CA PRO A 136 11.54 -11.89 -11.55
C PRO A 136 10.26 -11.21 -11.03
N LEU A 137 10.44 -10.16 -10.23
CA LEU A 137 9.36 -9.24 -9.90
C LEU A 137 9.02 -8.41 -11.13
N THR A 138 7.74 -8.36 -11.48
CA THR A 138 7.24 -7.66 -12.67
C THR A 138 5.99 -6.87 -12.32
N VAL A 139 5.65 -5.87 -13.13
CA VAL A 139 4.38 -5.13 -12.99
C VAL A 139 3.19 -6.10 -13.08
N GLY A 140 3.22 -7.05 -14.03
CA GLY A 140 2.16 -8.05 -14.16
C GLY A 140 1.99 -8.93 -12.93
N LEU A 141 3.08 -9.28 -12.21
CA LEU A 141 2.97 -9.96 -10.93
C LEU A 141 2.26 -9.07 -9.89
N ILE A 142 2.62 -7.79 -9.80
CA ILE A 142 2.02 -6.86 -8.85
C ILE A 142 0.52 -6.69 -9.14
N GLU A 143 0.16 -6.56 -10.42
CA GLU A 143 -1.23 -6.51 -10.87
C GLU A 143 -2.00 -7.78 -10.49
N ASP A 144 -1.46 -8.96 -10.77
CA ASP A 144 -2.07 -10.26 -10.43
C ASP A 144 -2.24 -10.45 -8.91
N LEU A 145 -1.22 -10.09 -8.12
CA LEU A 145 -1.30 -10.10 -6.66
C LEU A 145 -2.36 -9.14 -6.13
N GLN A 146 -2.42 -7.92 -6.66
CA GLN A 146 -3.43 -6.93 -6.25
C GLN A 146 -4.85 -7.38 -6.67
N GLY A 147 -5.00 -7.96 -7.86
CA GLY A 147 -6.26 -8.56 -8.30
C GLY A 147 -6.72 -9.65 -7.33
N ARG A 148 -5.80 -10.54 -6.92
CA ARG A 148 -6.10 -11.58 -5.93
C ARG A 148 -6.49 -11.04 -4.56
N LEU A 149 -5.81 -9.98 -4.11
CA LEU A 149 -6.11 -9.31 -2.85
C LEU A 149 -7.54 -8.76 -2.82
N MET A 150 -8.04 -8.31 -3.97
CA MET A 150 -9.31 -7.58 -4.08
C MET A 150 -10.52 -8.46 -4.44
N ARG A 151 -10.35 -9.77 -4.65
CA ARG A 151 -11.45 -10.66 -5.06
C ARG A 151 -12.62 -10.68 -4.06
N GLY A 152 -13.85 -10.57 -4.53
CA GLY A 152 -15.02 -10.53 -3.65
C GLY A 152 -15.15 -9.26 -2.81
N THR A 153 -14.28 -8.26 -3.01
CA THR A 153 -14.41 -6.94 -2.41
C THR A 153 -15.11 -5.98 -3.39
N PRO A 154 -15.69 -4.86 -2.92
CA PRO A 154 -16.30 -3.87 -3.82
C PRO A 154 -15.35 -3.29 -4.87
N LEU A 155 -14.03 -3.36 -4.65
CA LEU A 155 -13.02 -2.83 -5.54
C LEU A 155 -12.52 -3.84 -6.59
N GLU A 156 -12.98 -5.09 -6.57
CA GLU A 156 -12.60 -6.11 -7.55
C GLU A 156 -12.69 -5.65 -9.02
N PRO A 157 -13.75 -4.92 -9.47
CA PRO A 157 -13.86 -4.50 -10.87
C PRO A 157 -12.77 -3.53 -11.34
N GLU A 158 -12.17 -2.77 -10.41
CA GLU A 158 -11.12 -1.78 -10.68
C GLU A 158 -9.72 -2.28 -10.27
N SER A 159 -9.59 -3.60 -10.09
CA SER A 159 -8.38 -4.27 -9.61
C SER A 159 -7.75 -5.17 -10.67
N GLY A 160 -6.54 -5.64 -10.43
CA GLY A 160 -5.77 -6.45 -11.36
C GLY A 160 -5.05 -5.66 -12.45
N HIS A 161 -4.97 -4.33 -12.31
CA HIS A 161 -4.34 -3.46 -13.31
C HIS A 161 -3.91 -2.11 -12.70
N LEU A 162 -2.92 -1.46 -13.31
CA LEU A 162 -2.58 -0.08 -12.97
C LEU A 162 -3.74 0.87 -13.28
N ARG A 163 -4.02 1.77 -12.33
CA ARG A 163 -5.05 2.80 -12.51
C ARG A 163 -4.67 3.76 -13.63
N THR A 164 -5.64 4.07 -14.48
CA THR A 164 -5.53 5.08 -15.55
C THR A 164 -6.19 6.41 -15.16
N THR A 165 -6.69 6.51 -13.93
CA THR A 165 -7.37 7.67 -13.38
C THR A 165 -6.56 8.27 -12.22
N GLN A 166 -6.78 9.56 -11.97
CA GLN A 166 -6.10 10.25 -10.88
C GLN A 166 -6.57 9.72 -9.52
N VAL A 167 -5.61 9.46 -8.64
CA VAL A 167 -5.88 9.03 -7.26
C VAL A 167 -5.74 10.24 -6.34
N VAL A 168 -6.78 10.50 -5.56
CA VAL A 168 -6.79 11.59 -4.57
C VAL A 168 -6.18 11.08 -3.28
N ILE A 169 -5.18 11.80 -2.77
CA ILE A 169 -4.58 11.55 -1.45
C ILE A 169 -5.28 12.46 -0.43
N GLY A 170 -5.87 11.86 0.61
CA GLY A 170 -6.64 12.57 1.63
C GLY A 170 -8.14 12.26 1.57
N ARG A 171 -8.95 12.98 2.34
CA ARG A 171 -10.41 12.77 2.39
C ARG A 171 -11.07 13.38 1.15
N ARG A 172 -11.89 12.61 0.43
CA ARG A 172 -12.59 13.07 -0.78
C ARG A 172 -13.49 14.28 -0.52
N ASP A 173 -14.08 14.38 0.68
CA ASP A 173 -14.95 15.48 1.07
C ASP A 173 -14.20 16.84 1.10
N GLU A 174 -12.89 16.82 1.31
CA GLU A 174 -12.02 18.01 1.28
C GLU A 174 -11.51 18.31 -0.14
N ALA A 175 -11.52 17.34 -1.05
CA ALA A 175 -11.12 17.53 -2.43
C ALA A 175 -12.20 18.25 -3.25
N ALA A 176 -13.49 18.04 -2.93
CA ALA A 176 -14.60 18.70 -3.62
C ALA A 176 -14.73 20.21 -3.31
N SER A 177 -14.10 20.70 -2.23
CA SER A 177 -14.26 22.09 -1.75
C SER A 177 -13.17 23.07 -2.20
N ALA A 178 -12.17 22.63 -2.98
CA ALA A 178 -11.08 23.53 -3.42
C ALA A 178 -11.47 24.44 -4.61
N THR A 179 -12.77 24.71 -4.79
CA THR A 179 -13.27 25.70 -5.75
C THR A 179 -12.98 27.10 -5.24
N ALA A 180 -11.98 27.74 -5.86
CA ALA A 180 -11.72 29.18 -5.91
C ALA A 180 -11.89 29.95 -4.57
N THR A 181 -10.81 30.08 -3.80
CA THR A 181 -10.67 31.22 -2.89
C THR A 181 -9.41 32.01 -3.26
N ASP A 182 -9.69 33.23 -3.71
CA ASP A 182 -8.88 34.45 -3.80
C ASP A 182 -7.60 34.49 -4.65
N ASP A 183 -7.69 35.29 -5.73
CA ASP A 183 -6.67 36.29 -6.03
C ASP A 183 -7.38 37.61 -6.38
N SER A 184 -7.89 38.30 -5.35
CA SER A 184 -8.37 39.68 -5.44
C SER A 184 -8.01 40.48 -4.19
N ASP A 185 -6.72 40.79 -4.01
CA ASP A 185 -6.31 42.04 -3.36
C ASP A 185 -4.81 42.33 -3.60
N ALA A 186 -4.54 43.06 -4.68
CA ALA A 186 -3.33 43.87 -4.83
C ALA A 186 -3.62 45.01 -5.82
N THR A 187 -4.05 46.16 -5.29
CA THR A 187 -3.81 47.48 -5.88
C THR A 187 -3.22 48.38 -4.80
#